data_AF-A0A0U3WJJ1-F1
#
_entry.id   AF-A0A0U3WJJ1-F1
#
_cell.length_a   1.000
_cell.length_b   1.000
_cell.length_c   1.000
_cell.angle_alpha   90.00
_cell.angle_beta   90.00
_cell.angle_gamma   90.00
#
_symmetry.space_group_name_H-M   'P 1'
#
loop_
_entity.id
_entity.type
_entity.pdbx_description
1 polymer ?
#
loop_
_entity_poly.entity_id
_entity_poly.type
_entity_poly.pdbx_seq_one_letter_code
_entity_poly.pdbx_strand_id
1 'polypeptide(L)'
;MSKMEYTEDEKIEVKKEFLRMLVRLELDPARNRELTTFFETYLKLTDEEEYILQEEVRHLNPDEEAKVMELMTSYERKGIEKGIKKVAINLLSDGMDVPKVAELTGLSEKEITELKNQQDRND
;
A
#
# COMPACT_ATOMS: atom_id res chain seq x y z
N MET A 1 1.35 -24.19 -1.08
CA MET A 1 1.65 -22.90 -0.43
C MET A 1 1.71 -23.14 1.05
N SER A 2 2.86 -22.88 1.67
CA SER A 2 3.09 -23.18 3.09
C SER A 2 2.23 -22.24 3.94
N LYS A 3 1.17 -22.76 4.56
CA LYS A 3 0.55 -22.09 5.71
C LYS A 3 1.58 -22.18 6.84
N MET A 4 2.34 -21.12 7.07
CA MET A 4 3.03 -20.99 8.35
C MET A 4 1.93 -20.81 9.41
N GLU A 5 1.88 -21.73 10.38
CA GLU A 5 0.93 -21.71 11.49
C GLU A 5 1.33 -20.62 12.48
N TYR A 6 1.11 -19.36 12.11
CA TYR A 6 1.31 -18.24 13.05
C TYR A 6 0.13 -18.16 14.01
N THR A 7 0.42 -17.94 15.28
CA THR A 7 -0.54 -17.33 16.21
C THR A 7 -0.74 -15.85 15.86
N GLU A 8 -1.85 -15.24 16.31
CA GLU A 8 -2.14 -13.83 16.00
C GLU A 8 -1.00 -12.90 16.47
N ASP A 9 -0.47 -13.13 17.68
CA ASP A 9 0.65 -12.37 18.23
C ASP A 9 1.94 -12.51 17.39
N GLU A 10 2.20 -13.71 16.85
CA GLU A 10 3.38 -13.94 16.00
C GLU A 10 3.29 -13.20 14.67
N LYS A 11 2.10 -13.00 14.10
CA LYS A 11 1.96 -12.25 12.83
C LYS A 11 2.33 -10.78 13.02
N ILE A 12 1.87 -10.17 14.10
CA ILE A 12 2.14 -8.76 14.41
C ILE A 12 3.65 -8.56 14.59
N GLU A 13 4.29 -9.41 15.38
CA GLU A 13 5.73 -9.35 15.61
C GLU A 13 6.52 -9.52 14.30
N VAL A 14 6.14 -10.50 13.46
CA VAL A 14 6.80 -10.75 12.18
C VAL A 14 6.66 -9.54 11.24
N LYS A 15 5.49 -8.88 11.21
CA LYS A 15 5.30 -7.68 10.39
C LYS A 15 6.08 -6.49 10.92
N LYS A 16 6.14 -6.30 12.24
CA LYS A 16 6.95 -5.27 12.90
C LYS A 16 8.42 -5.42 12.53
N GLU A 17 8.99 -6.61 12.70
CA GLU A 17 10.40 -6.86 12.38
C GLU A 17 10.70 -6.68 10.89
N PHE A 18 9.77 -7.06 10.01
CA PHE A 18 9.89 -6.80 8.58
C PHE A 18 9.95 -5.30 8.26
N LEU A 19 9.08 -4.48 8.86
CA LEU A 19 9.09 -3.03 8.66
C LEU A 19 10.39 -2.39 9.18
N ARG A 20 10.86 -2.82 10.36
CA ARG A 20 12.15 -2.38 10.92
C ARG A 20 13.31 -2.76 9.99
N MET A 21 13.29 -3.96 9.43
CA MET A 21 14.29 -4.40 8.45
C MET A 21 14.29 -3.52 7.19
N LEU A 22 13.12 -3.19 6.63
CA LEU A 22 13.02 -2.31 5.45
C LEU A 22 13.64 -0.92 5.71
N VAL A 23 13.39 -0.36 6.90
CA VAL A 23 13.98 0.92 7.31
C VAL A 23 15.50 0.83 7.42
N ARG A 24 16.04 -0.26 7.99
CA ARG A 24 17.49 -0.44 8.19
C ARG A 24 18.27 -0.69 6.91
N LEU A 25 17.65 -1.36 5.94
CA LEU A 25 18.32 -1.74 4.68
C LEU A 25 18.47 -0.55 3.72
N GLU A 26 17.75 0.56 3.93
CA GLU A 26 17.79 1.77 3.10
C GLU A 26 17.73 1.46 1.60
N LEU A 27 16.89 0.49 1.21
CA LEU A 27 16.80 0.03 -0.17
C LEU A 27 16.24 1.13 -1.08
N ASP A 28 16.54 1.03 -2.37
CA ASP A 28 15.91 1.91 -3.34
C ASP A 28 14.38 1.69 -3.38
N PRO A 29 13.61 2.68 -3.87
CA PRO A 29 12.15 2.62 -3.85
C PRO A 29 11.56 1.41 -4.60
N ALA A 30 12.23 0.88 -5.62
CA ALA A 30 11.73 -0.24 -6.41
C ALA A 30 11.85 -1.56 -5.63
N ARG A 31 13.04 -1.83 -5.05
CA ARG A 31 13.26 -3.01 -4.20
C ARG A 31 12.38 -2.99 -2.95
N ASN A 32 12.24 -1.83 -2.31
CA ASN A 32 11.33 -1.66 -1.17
C ASN A 32 9.89 -2.02 -1.56
N ARG A 33 9.41 -1.50 -2.69
CA ARG A 33 8.05 -1.80 -3.20
C ARG A 33 7.86 -3.30 -3.49
N GLU A 34 8.86 -3.94 -4.10
CA GLU A 34 8.81 -5.36 -4.44
C GLU A 34 8.70 -6.22 -3.17
N LEU A 35 9.56 -5.98 -2.17
CA LEU A 35 9.53 -6.70 -0.90
C LEU A 35 8.23 -6.46 -0.14
N THR A 36 7.74 -5.22 -0.08
CA THR A 36 6.46 -4.91 0.57
C THR A 36 5.30 -5.63 -0.11
N THR A 37 5.24 -5.61 -1.45
CA THR A 37 4.18 -6.31 -2.22
C THR A 37 4.22 -7.82 -1.99
N PHE A 38 5.43 -8.40 -1.99
CA PHE A 38 5.62 -9.81 -1.70
C PHE A 38 5.13 -10.13 -0.30
N PHE A 39 5.56 -9.37 0.71
CA PHE A 39 5.25 -9.63 2.11
C PHE A 39 3.75 -9.49 2.42
N GLU A 40 3.06 -8.49 1.88
CA GLU A 40 1.60 -8.31 2.00
C GLU A 40 0.80 -9.48 1.41
N THR A 41 1.38 -10.23 0.46
CA THR A 41 0.70 -11.40 -0.12
C THR A 41 0.65 -12.57 0.88
N TYR A 42 1.66 -12.67 1.75
CA TYR A 42 1.79 -13.78 2.72
C TYR A 42 1.32 -13.41 4.12
N LEU A 43 1.47 -12.15 4.53
CA LEU A 43 1.12 -11.68 5.87
C LEU A 43 0.14 -10.51 5.79
N LYS A 44 -1.14 -10.87 5.85
CA LYS A 44 -2.25 -9.93 5.94
C LYS A 44 -2.69 -9.83 7.38
N LEU A 45 -2.72 -8.59 7.87
CA LEU A 45 -3.31 -8.25 9.14
C LEU A 45 -4.72 -7.73 8.88
N THR A 46 -5.60 -8.00 9.83
CA THR A 46 -6.91 -7.36 9.99
C THR A 46 -6.74 -5.92 10.48
N ASP A 47 -7.80 -5.11 10.41
CA ASP A 47 -7.78 -3.73 10.90
C ASP A 47 -7.41 -3.66 12.41
N GLU A 48 -7.84 -4.65 13.20
CA GLU A 48 -7.50 -4.77 14.62
C GLU A 48 -6.00 -5.08 14.82
N GLU A 49 -5.45 -6.03 14.06
CA GLU A 49 -4.02 -6.36 14.09
C GLU A 49 -3.13 -5.21 13.60
N GLU A 50 -3.54 -4.47 12.55
CA GLU A 50 -2.82 -3.28 12.08
C GLU A 50 -2.83 -2.17 13.14
N TYR A 51 -3.93 -2.00 13.89
CA TYR A 51 -3.99 -1.07 15.02
C TYR A 51 -3.01 -1.47 16.13
N ILE A 52 -2.97 -2.75 16.50
CA ILE A 52 -2.03 -3.26 17.50
C ILE A 52 -0.59 -3.06 17.02
N LEU A 53 -0.29 -3.37 15.76
CA LEU A 53 1.03 -3.13 15.15
C LEU A 53 1.44 -1.66 15.27
N GLN A 54 0.55 -0.71 14.96
CA GLN A 54 0.82 0.72 15.11
C GLN A 54 1.16 1.09 16.56
N GLU A 55 0.40 0.55 17.53
CA GLU A 55 0.71 0.76 18.95
C GLU A 55 2.06 0.17 19.33
N GLU A 56 2.42 -1.03 18.86
CA GLU A 56 3.74 -1.62 19.13
C GLU A 56 4.88 -0.80 18.53
N VAL A 57 4.69 -0.23 17.33
CA VAL A 57 5.68 0.66 16.69
C VAL A 57 5.92 1.91 17.54
N ARG A 58 4.89 2.46 18.21
CA ARG A 58 5.03 3.61 19.13
C ARG A 58 5.88 3.31 20.36
N HIS A 59 6.11 2.04 20.68
CA HIS A 59 6.99 1.64 21.78
C HIS A 59 8.46 1.46 21.36
N LEU A 60 8.79 1.66 20.08
CA LEU A 60 10.17 1.67 19.61
C LEU A 60 10.92 2.92 20.12
N ASN A 61 12.24 2.96 19.89
CA ASN A 61 12.98 4.19 20.14
C ASN A 61 12.52 5.29 19.15
N PRO A 62 12.64 6.60 19.51
CA PRO A 62 12.06 7.68 18.71
C PRO A 62 12.51 7.74 17.25
N ASP A 63 13.78 7.41 16.97
CA ASP A 63 14.31 7.44 15.60
C ASP A 63 13.76 6.29 14.74
N GLU A 64 13.63 5.10 15.33
CA GLU A 64 13.09 3.92 14.65
C GLU A 64 11.56 4.03 14.48
N GLU A 65 10.84 4.49 15.51
CA GLU A 65 9.42 4.80 15.47
C GLU A 65 9.10 5.74 14.31
N ALA A 66 9.76 6.91 14.23
CA ALA A 66 9.48 7.92 13.23
C ALA A 66 9.63 7.37 11.80
N LYS A 67 10.71 6.62 11.54
CA LYS A 67 10.98 6.05 10.22
C LYS A 67 10.00 4.94 9.84
N VAL A 68 9.65 4.07 10.79
CA VAL A 68 8.68 2.99 10.54
C VAL A 68 7.29 3.55 10.31
N MET A 69 6.86 4.52 11.11
CA MET A 69 5.58 5.21 10.94
C MET A 69 5.52 5.94 9.59
N GLU A 70 6.57 6.66 9.19
CA GLU A 70 6.65 7.30 7.89
C GLU A 70 6.51 6.28 6.75
N LEU A 71 7.17 5.13 6.85
CA LEU A 71 7.08 4.05 5.88
C LEU A 71 5.64 3.53 5.76
N MET A 72 4.98 3.24 6.89
CA MET A 72 3.58 2.78 6.93
C MET A 72 2.64 3.79 6.28
N THR A 73 2.70 5.06 6.68
CA THR A 73 1.85 6.14 6.12
C THR A 73 2.10 6.36 4.63
N SER A 74 3.35 6.26 4.17
CA SER A 74 3.69 6.36 2.74
C SER A 74 3.04 5.23 1.93
N TYR A 75 3.06 3.99 2.44
CA TYR A 75 2.43 2.87 1.75
C TYR A 75 0.91 2.93 1.78
N GLU A 76 0.31 3.33 2.90
CA GLU A 76 -1.13 3.57 3.01
C GLU A 76 -1.61 4.57 1.96
N ARG A 77 -0.92 5.72 1.87
CA ARG A 77 -1.22 6.76 0.85
C ARG A 77 -1.11 6.23 -0.57
N LYS A 78 -0.05 5.47 -0.87
CA LYS A 78 0.13 4.83 -2.19
C LYS A 78 -0.96 3.79 -2.47
N GLY A 79 -1.42 3.07 -1.43
CA GLY A 79 -2.52 2.11 -1.51
C GLY A 79 -3.83 2.81 -1.91
N ILE A 80 -4.16 3.91 -1.23
CA ILE A 80 -5.32 4.74 -1.53
C ILE A 80 -5.25 5.28 -2.96
N GLU A 81 -4.11 5.86 -3.36
CA GLU A 81 -3.91 6.40 -4.71
C GLU A 81 -4.11 5.33 -5.80
N LYS A 82 -3.53 4.13 -5.61
CA LYS A 82 -3.72 3.00 -6.52
C LYS A 82 -5.19 2.55 -6.57
N GLY A 83 -5.87 2.53 -5.42
CA GLY A 83 -7.28 2.18 -5.31
C GLY A 83 -8.15 3.14 -6.12
N ILE A 84 -7.96 4.45 -5.95
CA ILE A 84 -8.66 5.50 -6.70
C ILE A 84 -8.40 5.36 -8.21
N LYS A 85 -7.14 5.17 -8.61
CA LYS A 85 -6.78 4.96 -10.03
C LYS A 85 -7.44 3.72 -10.62
N LYS A 86 -7.51 2.63 -9.86
CA LYS A 86 -8.19 1.40 -10.29
C LYS A 86 -9.69 1.62 -10.48
N VAL A 87 -10.33 2.36 -9.57
CA VAL A 87 -11.75 2.74 -9.72
C VAL A 87 -11.94 3.59 -10.97
N ALA A 88 -11.08 4.58 -11.22
CA ALA A 88 -11.15 5.41 -12.42
C ALA A 88 -11.08 4.59 -13.71
N ILE A 89 -10.13 3.64 -13.79
CA ILE A 89 -9.98 2.73 -14.94
C ILE A 89 -11.24 1.88 -15.17
N ASN A 90 -11.83 1.33 -14.10
CA ASN A 90 -13.05 0.54 -14.21
C ASN A 90 -14.21 1.39 -14.75
N LEU A 91 -14.39 2.61 -14.25
CA LEU A 91 -15.44 3.52 -14.71
C LEU A 91 -15.26 3.91 -16.19
N LEU A 92 -14.02 4.19 -16.62
CA LEU A 92 -13.71 4.43 -18.02
C LEU A 92 -14.03 3.22 -18.91
N SER A 93 -13.71 2.02 -18.43
CA SER A 93 -13.98 0.75 -19.13
C SER A 93 -15.48 0.48 -19.26
N ASP A 94 -16.29 0.94 -18.30
CA ASP A 94 -17.75 0.91 -18.34
C ASP A 94 -18.35 2.01 -19.26
N GLY A 95 -17.51 2.79 -19.94
CA GLY A 95 -17.92 3.81 -20.91
C GLY A 95 -18.26 5.17 -20.30
N MET A 96 -17.93 5.41 -19.02
CA MET A 96 -18.10 6.71 -18.39
C MET A 96 -17.16 7.76 -19.01
N ASP A 97 -17.63 9.01 -19.13
CA ASP A 97 -16.82 10.09 -19.68
C ASP A 97 -15.78 10.63 -18.67
N VAL A 98 -14.72 11.24 -19.22
CA VAL A 98 -13.59 11.76 -18.42
C VAL A 98 -14.03 12.79 -17.36
N PRO A 99 -14.91 13.76 -17.65
CA PRO A 99 -15.37 14.72 -16.64
C PRO A 99 -16.10 14.07 -15.48
N LYS A 100 -16.97 13.07 -15.74
CA LYS A 100 -17.70 12.40 -14.65
C LYS A 100 -16.79 11.53 -13.80
N VAL A 101 -15.81 10.86 -14.40
CA VAL A 101 -14.80 10.10 -13.65
C VAL A 101 -13.97 11.04 -12.75
N ALA A 102 -13.62 12.24 -13.24
CA ALA A 102 -12.89 13.25 -12.45
C ALA A 102 -13.66 13.68 -11.21
N GLU A 103 -14.95 13.98 -11.38
CA GLU A 103 -15.85 14.32 -10.29
C GLU A 103 -15.96 13.21 -9.23
N LEU A 104 -16.11 11.95 -9.66
CA LEU A 104 -16.34 10.82 -8.74
C LEU A 104 -15.08 10.36 -8.00
N THR A 105 -13.92 10.47 -8.64
CA THR A 105 -12.66 9.95 -8.10
C THR A 105 -11.81 11.02 -7.43
N GLY A 106 -12.11 12.30 -7.67
CA GLY A 106 -11.30 13.43 -7.21
C GLY A 106 -9.97 13.59 -7.98
N LEU A 107 -9.73 12.79 -9.01
CA LEU A 107 -8.58 12.93 -9.91
C LEU A 107 -8.83 14.07 -10.90
N SER A 108 -7.76 14.69 -11.39
CA SER A 108 -7.88 15.65 -12.48
C SER A 108 -8.22 14.95 -13.81
N GLU A 109 -8.90 15.67 -14.71
CA GLU A 109 -9.18 15.16 -16.06
C GLU A 109 -7.90 14.77 -16.80
N LYS A 110 -6.79 15.48 -16.54
CA LYS A 110 -5.47 15.16 -17.10
C LYS A 110 -4.98 13.79 -16.64
N GLU A 111 -5.05 13.48 -15.35
CA GLU A 111 -4.66 12.18 -14.81
C GLU A 111 -5.53 11.06 -15.38
N ILE A 112 -6.83 11.27 -15.50
CA ILE A 112 -7.75 10.29 -16.09
C ILE A 112 -7.46 10.06 -17.57
N THR A 113 -7.15 11.11 -18.32
CA THR A 113 -6.74 11.01 -19.73
C THR A 113 -5.43 10.23 -19.87
N GLU A 114 -4.46 10.45 -18.98
CA GLU A 114 -3.21 9.68 -18.94
C GLU A 114 -3.46 8.20 -18.62
N LEU A 115 -4.35 7.89 -17.67
CA LEU A 115 -4.73 6.51 -17.34
C LEU A 115 -5.39 5.80 -18.53
N LYS A 116 -6.30 6.49 -19.23
CA LYS A 116 -6.95 5.97 -20.44
C LYS A 116 -5.93 5.62 -21.53
N ASN A 117 -5.00 6.53 -21.82
CA ASN A 117 -3.95 6.32 -22.82
C ASN A 117 -2.97 5.19 -22.45
N GLN A 118 -2.75 4.92 -21.16
CA GLN A 118 -1.93 3.81 -20.70
C GLN A 118 -2.65 2.47 -20.86
N GLN A 119 -3.98 2.46 -20.68
CA GLN A 119 -4.82 1.28 -20.90
C GLN A 119 -4.82 0.90 -22.39
N ASP A 120 -5.09 1.86 -23.28
CA ASP A 120 -5.13 1.64 -24.75
C ASP A 120 -3.79 1.18 -25.36
N ARG A 121 -2.67 1.30 -24.63
CA ARG A 121 -1.34 0.84 -25.06
C ARG A 121 -0.99 -0.58 -24.60
N ASN A 122 -1.73 -1.10 -23.62
CA ASN A 122 -1.51 -2.43 -23.05
C ASN A 122 -2.46 -3.50 -23.62
N ASP A 123 -3.44 -3.08 -24.43
CA ASP A 123 -4.35 -3.91 -25.23
C ASP A 123 -3.84 -4.06 -26.68
#